data_AF-A0AAD6CBF9-F1
#
_entry.id   AF-A0AAD6CBF9-F1
#
_cell.length_a   1.000
_cell.length_b   1.000
_cell.length_c   1.000
_cell.angle_alpha   90.00
_cell.angle_beta   90.00
_cell.angle_gamma   90.00
#
_symmetry.space_group_name_H-M   'P 1'
#
loop_
_entity.id
_entity.type
_entity.pdbx_description
1 polymer ?
#
loop_
_entity_poly.entity_id
_entity_poly.type
_entity_poly.pdbx_seq_one_letter_code
_entity_poly.pdbx_strand_id
1 'polypeptide(L)'
;MRICILQSAFPEDHAYSKSGNGMDPALYTDQHTFEDRWIQKDSAKEQIDAAVAEKFDFYFNFMWGQEDDEFAGVEACRYVESLGLPVVGANSKALLDSKIEFYKNAQALGYPRVPGTSNYPLFVKPALGFGSALITEKCLCQDRDELLNCLEILNEALQPTRKSTDGAAESLSPSTVVDGIPIPDDIVVQEFIQGWDYIVEVIEMGDYPVALSPEKYVYPKHFRPGRDFLHADMRFHPETGIRVLTEKENPVLFRTLQEMAVQAFKANNMRGQTWAQIDIRVPESSEPAVIDANPMGNLFCTGNHKTEDIAVEESFPGGHRAFINSAISSQLIQLGHAKPRQAEIAEAYTAYSHKYKDSSDCRHAMDPFYEEVISSLDLPGAVLELGSGTGKFGRLLKHRKQSSETLGTLAGIELSPGMIQLCQQTNAYSELHQGPVEEILPPIDACDHIVSFFTLFHLSPEIFSMVMARSFQLARKSIAITIDEITEGHNRRLEEMGSPFSSMKGFNHSTEMQKTFCHPPPRGWKLVKTNAAFAWSFPEMGCDIQSTLYVFETQPE
;
A
#
# COMPACT_ATOMS: atom_id res chain seq x y z
N MET A 1 15.44 4.25 -10.84
CA MET A 1 16.16 3.06 -10.35
C MET A 1 16.20 2.00 -11.45
N ARG A 2 17.21 1.14 -11.42
CA ARG A 2 17.21 -0.16 -12.09
C ARG A 2 16.59 -1.19 -11.14
N ILE A 3 15.49 -1.80 -11.55
CA ILE A 3 14.70 -2.71 -10.72
C ILE A 3 14.73 -4.11 -11.33
N CYS A 4 15.03 -5.12 -10.53
CA CYS A 4 14.95 -6.52 -10.93
C CYS A 4 13.60 -7.10 -10.51
N ILE A 5 12.94 -7.82 -11.41
CA ILE A 5 11.71 -8.57 -11.14
C ILE A 5 12.06 -10.05 -11.02
N LEU A 6 11.97 -10.60 -9.81
CA LEU A 6 12.19 -12.02 -9.54
C LEU A 6 10.85 -12.77 -9.68
N GLN A 7 10.76 -13.69 -10.64
CA GLN A 7 9.55 -14.48 -10.90
C GLN A 7 9.87 -15.97 -10.83
N SER A 8 8.94 -16.80 -10.34
CA SER A 8 9.12 -18.25 -10.40
C SER A 8 9.03 -18.74 -11.85
N ALA A 9 10.05 -19.47 -12.31
CA ALA A 9 10.00 -20.15 -13.60
C ALA A 9 9.14 -21.42 -13.50
N PHE A 10 8.27 -21.64 -14.48
CA PHE A 10 7.41 -22.83 -14.56
C PHE A 10 8.07 -23.93 -15.42
N PRO A 11 7.96 -25.22 -15.07
CA PRO A 11 8.26 -26.31 -16.00
C PRO A 11 7.43 -26.18 -17.29
N GLU A 12 8.00 -26.61 -18.41
CA GLU A 12 7.40 -26.43 -19.75
C GLU A 12 5.96 -26.97 -19.85
N ASP A 13 5.65 -28.06 -19.13
CA ASP A 13 4.34 -28.73 -19.17
C ASP A 13 3.31 -28.22 -18.14
N HIS A 14 3.68 -27.26 -17.28
CA HIS A 14 2.79 -26.79 -16.22
C HIS A 14 1.58 -26.01 -16.75
N ALA A 15 0.42 -26.11 -16.09
CA ALA A 15 -0.80 -25.42 -16.54
C ALA A 15 -0.60 -23.89 -16.65
N TYR A 16 0.23 -23.32 -15.77
CA TYR A 16 0.54 -21.88 -15.79
C TYR A 16 1.58 -21.49 -16.85
N SER A 17 2.45 -22.40 -17.32
CA SER A 17 3.43 -22.10 -18.39
C SER A 17 2.73 -21.72 -19.71
N LYS A 18 1.56 -22.32 -19.97
CA LYS A 18 0.73 -22.09 -21.17
C LYS A 18 -0.02 -20.77 -21.15
N SER A 19 -0.15 -20.16 -19.97
CA SER A 19 -0.85 -18.88 -19.79
C SER A 19 0.02 -17.69 -20.20
N GLY A 20 1.36 -17.84 -20.17
CA GLY A 20 2.33 -16.80 -20.52
C GLY A 20 2.28 -15.56 -19.63
N ASN A 21 1.63 -15.65 -18.46
CA ASN A 21 1.31 -14.51 -17.62
C ASN A 21 2.33 -14.38 -16.48
N GLY A 22 3.22 -13.40 -16.61
CA GLY A 22 4.03 -12.90 -15.49
C GLY A 22 3.38 -11.68 -14.83
N MET A 23 3.99 -11.23 -13.74
CA MET A 23 3.67 -9.94 -13.12
C MET A 23 4.64 -8.88 -13.68
N ASP A 24 4.11 -7.81 -14.28
CA ASP A 24 4.92 -6.80 -14.98
C ASP A 24 4.56 -5.36 -14.54
N PRO A 25 5.19 -4.84 -13.47
CA PRO A 25 5.04 -3.44 -13.07
C PRO A 25 5.60 -2.45 -14.11
N ALA A 26 6.44 -2.88 -15.06
CA ALA A 26 7.04 -1.99 -16.06
C ALA A 26 6.02 -1.41 -17.05
N LEU A 27 4.86 -2.06 -17.19
CA LEU A 27 3.75 -1.59 -18.02
C LEU A 27 3.14 -0.27 -17.52
N TYR A 28 3.38 0.08 -16.26
CA TYR A 28 2.64 1.15 -15.58
C TYR A 28 3.48 2.38 -15.22
N THR A 29 4.80 2.35 -15.46
CA THR A 29 5.65 3.49 -15.15
C THR A 29 6.88 3.55 -16.04
N ASP A 30 7.25 4.78 -16.43
CA ASP A 30 8.50 5.09 -17.13
C ASP A 30 9.57 5.70 -16.20
N GLN A 31 9.33 5.75 -14.89
CA GLN A 31 10.24 6.34 -13.90
C GLN A 31 11.45 5.45 -13.59
N HIS A 32 11.30 4.16 -13.85
CA HIS A 32 12.27 3.12 -13.52
C HIS A 32 12.48 2.23 -14.73
N THR A 33 13.63 1.56 -14.77
CA THR A 33 13.90 0.52 -15.76
C THR A 33 13.78 -0.82 -15.07
N PHE A 34 13.00 -1.73 -15.64
CA PHE A 34 12.75 -3.05 -15.07
C PHE A 34 13.40 -4.13 -15.92
N GLU A 35 13.88 -5.18 -15.28
CA GLU A 35 14.42 -6.36 -15.94
C GLU A 35 13.98 -7.65 -15.22
N ASP A 36 13.42 -8.59 -15.97
CA ASP A 36 12.93 -9.86 -15.43
C ASP A 36 14.02 -10.91 -15.24
N ARG A 37 13.92 -11.67 -14.15
CA ARG A 37 14.72 -12.88 -13.90
C ARG A 37 13.76 -14.00 -13.49
N TRP A 38 13.65 -15.01 -14.35
CA TRP A 38 12.84 -16.20 -14.13
C TRP A 38 13.66 -17.26 -13.39
N ILE A 39 13.29 -17.52 -12.15
CA ILE A 39 14.05 -18.29 -11.18
C ILE A 39 13.53 -19.74 -11.15
N GLN A 40 14.40 -20.69 -11.51
CA GLN A 40 14.13 -22.13 -11.45
C GLN A 40 14.47 -22.66 -10.05
N LYS A 41 13.64 -23.55 -9.50
CA LYS A 41 13.81 -24.08 -8.14
C LYS A 41 15.21 -24.68 -7.92
N ASP A 42 15.65 -25.56 -8.82
CA ASP A 42 16.90 -26.32 -8.69
C ASP A 42 18.18 -25.48 -8.82
N SER A 43 18.09 -24.26 -9.36
CA SER A 43 19.23 -23.34 -9.54
C SER A 43 18.95 -21.94 -8.98
N ALA A 44 17.98 -21.84 -8.06
CA ALA A 44 17.47 -20.56 -7.60
C ALA A 44 18.57 -19.70 -7.00
N LYS A 45 19.45 -20.31 -6.20
CA LYS A 45 20.56 -19.62 -5.54
C LYS A 45 21.53 -19.00 -6.55
N GLU A 46 21.98 -19.78 -7.53
CA GLU A 46 22.92 -19.33 -8.55
C GLU A 46 22.32 -18.22 -9.43
N GLN A 47 21.03 -18.33 -9.77
CA GLN A 47 20.33 -17.32 -10.56
C GLN A 47 20.10 -16.02 -9.78
N ILE A 48 19.77 -16.11 -8.49
CA ILE A 48 19.65 -14.95 -7.60
C ILE A 48 21.02 -14.28 -7.43
N ASP A 49 22.10 -15.04 -7.19
CA ASP A 49 23.46 -14.49 -7.09
C ASP A 49 23.88 -13.77 -8.38
N ALA A 50 23.56 -14.35 -9.54
CA ALA A 50 23.81 -13.73 -10.83
C ALA A 50 23.05 -12.40 -10.98
N ALA A 51 21.75 -12.36 -10.62
CA ALA A 51 20.96 -11.13 -10.65
C ALA A 51 21.50 -10.06 -9.70
N VAL A 52 21.96 -10.44 -8.51
CA VAL A 52 22.57 -9.52 -7.54
C VAL A 52 23.90 -8.95 -8.05
N ALA A 53 24.70 -9.75 -8.75
CA ALA A 53 25.95 -9.30 -9.34
C ALA A 53 25.76 -8.20 -10.40
N GLU A 54 24.57 -8.04 -10.96
CA GLU A 54 24.21 -6.98 -11.92
C GLU A 54 23.93 -5.62 -11.26
N LYS A 55 23.92 -5.55 -9.92
CA LYS A 55 23.82 -4.34 -9.10
C LYS A 55 22.56 -3.52 -9.39
N PHE A 56 21.40 -4.15 -9.25
CA PHE A 56 20.13 -3.44 -9.23
C PHE A 56 19.98 -2.59 -7.98
N ASP A 57 19.22 -1.50 -8.08
CA ASP A 57 18.95 -0.62 -6.95
C ASP A 57 17.82 -1.15 -6.06
N PHE A 58 16.92 -1.97 -6.63
CA PHE A 58 15.71 -2.47 -5.98
C PHE A 58 15.20 -3.77 -6.61
N TYR A 59 14.40 -4.55 -5.87
CA TYR A 59 13.86 -5.84 -6.30
C TYR A 59 12.34 -5.92 -6.06
N PHE A 60 11.61 -6.47 -7.03
CA PHE A 60 10.24 -6.95 -6.85
C PHE A 60 10.29 -8.47 -6.81
N ASN A 61 9.77 -9.08 -5.75
CA ASN A 61 9.71 -10.52 -5.60
C ASN A 61 8.28 -11.02 -5.82
N PHE A 62 8.07 -11.66 -6.97
CA PHE A 62 6.84 -12.36 -7.32
C PHE A 62 7.05 -13.88 -7.35
N MET A 63 8.13 -14.36 -6.72
CA MET A 63 8.32 -15.79 -6.53
C MET A 63 7.25 -16.32 -5.55
N TRP A 64 6.67 -17.46 -5.88
CA TRP A 64 5.58 -18.08 -5.13
C TRP A 64 5.78 -19.59 -5.05
N GLY A 65 5.04 -20.23 -4.14
CA GLY A 65 5.06 -21.67 -3.95
C GLY A 65 5.59 -22.10 -2.57
N GLN A 66 5.15 -23.26 -2.14
CA GLN A 66 5.52 -23.96 -0.91
C GLN A 66 6.83 -24.73 -1.07
N GLU A 67 7.33 -25.32 0.02
CA GLU A 67 8.59 -26.07 0.01
C GLU A 67 8.55 -27.31 -0.90
N ASP A 68 7.38 -27.90 -1.11
CA ASP A 68 7.14 -29.08 -1.93
C ASP A 68 6.74 -28.78 -3.38
N ASP A 69 6.39 -27.53 -3.70
CA ASP A 69 6.03 -27.12 -5.06
C ASP A 69 7.22 -27.21 -6.02
N GLU A 70 6.99 -27.42 -7.32
CA GLU A 70 8.07 -27.55 -8.33
C GLU A 70 8.74 -26.20 -8.70
N PHE A 71 8.34 -25.10 -8.06
CA PHE A 71 8.75 -23.73 -8.41
C PHE A 71 9.65 -23.11 -7.33
N ALA A 72 10.42 -22.10 -7.71
CA ALA A 72 11.16 -21.29 -6.74
C ALA A 72 10.16 -20.50 -5.88
N GLY A 73 10.00 -20.91 -4.62
CA GLY A 73 9.05 -20.32 -3.67
C GLY A 73 9.71 -19.98 -2.34
N VAL A 74 9.25 -20.60 -1.24
CA VAL A 74 9.73 -20.35 0.14
C VAL A 74 11.25 -20.30 0.27
N GLU A 75 11.97 -21.32 -0.19
CA GLU A 75 13.43 -21.40 -0.02
C GLU A 75 14.18 -20.30 -0.77
N ALA A 76 13.72 -19.97 -1.99
CA ALA A 76 14.28 -18.89 -2.78
C ALA A 76 14.01 -17.52 -2.12
N CYS A 77 12.82 -17.32 -1.57
CA CYS A 77 12.48 -16.10 -0.82
C CYS A 77 13.35 -15.95 0.44
N ARG A 78 13.53 -17.04 1.23
CA ARG A 78 14.45 -17.05 2.37
C ARG A 78 15.88 -16.66 1.95
N TYR A 79 16.32 -17.12 0.79
CA TYR A 79 17.64 -16.77 0.28
C TYR A 79 17.74 -15.27 -0.06
N VAL A 80 16.78 -14.71 -0.80
CA VAL A 80 16.71 -13.27 -1.10
C VAL A 80 16.76 -12.43 0.18
N GLU A 81 15.96 -12.79 1.18
CA GLU A 81 15.94 -12.12 2.49
C GLU A 81 17.31 -12.14 3.19
N SER A 82 18.01 -13.28 3.12
CA SER A 82 19.34 -13.43 3.74
C SER A 82 20.41 -12.51 3.16
N LEU A 83 20.19 -11.98 1.95
CA LEU A 83 21.11 -11.05 1.28
C LEU A 83 20.91 -9.59 1.71
N GLY A 84 19.85 -9.27 2.47
CA GLY A 84 19.57 -7.91 2.94
C GLY A 84 19.26 -6.93 1.81
N LEU A 85 18.67 -7.42 0.71
CA LEU A 85 18.33 -6.62 -0.47
C LEU A 85 17.11 -5.72 -0.21
N PRO A 86 17.02 -4.54 -0.83
CA PRO A 86 15.80 -3.74 -0.83
C PRO A 86 14.76 -4.39 -1.77
N VAL A 87 13.86 -5.18 -1.19
CA VAL A 87 12.88 -6.01 -1.91
C VAL A 87 11.47 -5.78 -1.39
N VAL A 88 10.48 -5.81 -2.30
CA VAL A 88 9.03 -5.83 -1.99
C VAL A 88 8.36 -7.05 -2.58
N GLY A 89 7.13 -7.33 -2.16
CA GLY A 89 6.34 -8.47 -2.61
C GLY A 89 6.51 -9.67 -1.68
N ALA A 90 6.50 -10.86 -2.25
CA ALA A 90 6.51 -12.12 -1.50
C ALA A 90 7.67 -12.21 -0.52
N ASN A 91 7.39 -12.62 0.71
CA ASN A 91 8.44 -13.07 1.63
C ASN A 91 8.13 -14.49 2.13
N SER A 92 9.18 -15.18 2.58
CA SER A 92 9.14 -16.58 2.98
C SER A 92 8.17 -16.82 4.12
N LYS A 93 8.08 -15.89 5.07
CA LYS A 93 7.14 -15.96 6.19
C LYS A 93 5.69 -15.94 5.69
N ALA A 94 5.34 -15.01 4.79
CA ALA A 94 4.00 -14.95 4.19
C ALA A 94 3.62 -16.24 3.48
N LEU A 95 4.56 -16.82 2.74
CA LEU A 95 4.33 -18.06 2.02
C LEU A 95 4.10 -19.25 2.97
N LEU A 96 4.70 -19.24 4.15
CA LEU A 96 4.55 -20.28 5.18
C LEU A 96 3.39 -20.06 6.15
N ASP A 97 2.88 -18.83 6.26
CA ASP A 97 1.80 -18.49 7.17
C ASP A 97 0.54 -19.27 6.77
N SER A 98 0.07 -20.14 7.66
CA SER A 98 -1.09 -20.98 7.39
C SER A 98 -2.40 -20.23 7.63
N LYS A 99 -3.43 -20.59 6.86
CA LYS A 99 -4.80 -20.09 7.09
C LYS A 99 -5.32 -20.41 8.50
N ILE A 100 -4.83 -21.49 9.12
CA ILE A 100 -5.21 -21.86 10.49
C ILE A 100 -4.73 -20.80 11.49
N GLU A 101 -3.48 -20.33 11.37
CA GLU A 101 -2.94 -19.32 12.27
C GLU A 101 -3.67 -17.98 12.10
N PHE A 102 -4.04 -17.61 10.87
CA PHE A 102 -4.94 -16.48 10.62
C PHE A 102 -6.25 -16.58 11.43
N TYR A 103 -6.98 -17.70 11.30
CA TYR A 103 -8.27 -17.85 11.99
C TYR A 103 -8.11 -17.89 13.51
N LYS A 104 -7.08 -18.56 14.03
CA LYS A 104 -6.76 -18.57 15.47
C LYS A 104 -6.50 -17.17 15.99
N ASN A 105 -5.68 -16.39 15.28
CA ASN A 105 -5.35 -15.02 15.67
C ASN A 105 -6.58 -14.11 15.61
N ALA A 106 -7.39 -14.22 14.56
CA ALA A 106 -8.62 -13.44 14.42
C ALA A 106 -9.61 -13.75 15.57
N GLN A 107 -9.78 -15.03 15.92
CA GLN A 107 -10.61 -15.45 17.05
C GLN A 107 -10.07 -14.95 18.39
N ALA A 108 -8.74 -15.01 18.60
CA ALA A 108 -8.10 -14.54 19.83
C ALA A 108 -8.20 -13.01 20.01
N LEU A 109 -8.12 -12.25 18.91
CA LEU A 109 -8.31 -10.80 18.89
C LEU A 109 -9.78 -10.38 18.98
N GLY A 110 -10.70 -11.28 18.61
CA GLY A 110 -12.13 -10.98 18.46
C GLY A 110 -12.46 -10.22 17.17
N TYR A 111 -11.49 -10.06 16.27
CA TYR A 111 -11.65 -9.44 14.95
C TYR A 111 -10.53 -9.87 13.99
N PRO A 112 -10.75 -9.82 12.66
CA PRO A 112 -12.06 -9.60 12.02
C PRO A 112 -12.97 -10.80 12.28
N ARG A 113 -14.27 -10.67 12.00
CA ARG A 113 -15.17 -11.82 12.02
C ARG A 113 -14.70 -12.84 10.97
N VAL A 114 -14.45 -14.06 11.41
CA VAL A 114 -14.13 -15.23 10.58
C VAL A 114 -15.21 -16.30 10.73
N PRO A 115 -15.35 -17.25 9.78
CA PRO A 115 -16.34 -18.31 9.91
C PRO A 115 -16.09 -19.20 11.14
N GLY A 116 -17.18 -19.72 11.71
CA GLY A 116 -17.10 -20.71 12.80
C GLY A 116 -16.73 -22.09 12.27
N THR A 117 -16.95 -23.13 13.09
CA THR A 117 -16.72 -24.54 12.70
C THR A 117 -17.85 -25.46 13.15
N SER A 118 -18.94 -24.91 13.69
CA SER A 118 -19.93 -25.70 14.44
C SER A 118 -21.19 -26.02 13.63
N ASN A 119 -21.47 -25.29 12.56
CA ASN A 119 -22.71 -25.40 11.81
C ASN A 119 -22.47 -25.85 10.36
N TYR A 120 -23.21 -26.84 9.91
CA TYR A 120 -23.25 -27.20 8.49
C TYR A 120 -24.05 -26.17 7.66
N PRO A 121 -23.70 -25.97 6.37
CA PRO A 121 -22.62 -26.63 5.64
C PRO A 121 -21.23 -26.15 6.05
N LEU A 122 -20.26 -27.06 6.02
CA LEU A 122 -18.84 -26.78 6.27
C LEU A 122 -18.06 -26.76 4.95
N PHE A 123 -17.04 -25.92 4.89
CA PHE A 123 -16.11 -25.80 3.79
C PHE A 123 -14.73 -26.30 4.23
N VAL A 124 -14.16 -27.23 3.47
CA VAL A 124 -12.91 -27.92 3.79
C VAL A 124 -11.87 -27.61 2.72
N LYS A 125 -10.71 -27.07 3.12
CA LYS A 125 -9.64 -26.68 2.20
C LYS A 125 -8.25 -26.91 2.81
N PRO A 126 -7.18 -27.02 2.00
CA PRO A 126 -5.82 -27.02 2.52
C PRO A 126 -5.50 -25.77 3.34
N ALA A 127 -4.72 -25.92 4.41
CA ALA A 127 -4.27 -24.81 5.25
C ALA A 127 -3.20 -23.95 4.56
N LEU A 128 -2.37 -24.58 3.72
CA LEU A 128 -1.34 -23.96 2.89
C LEU A 128 -1.75 -24.00 1.42
N GLY A 129 -1.16 -23.11 0.61
CA GLY A 129 -1.41 -23.02 -0.83
C GLY A 129 -2.34 -21.88 -1.25
N PHE A 130 -2.30 -21.58 -2.55
CA PHE A 130 -2.95 -20.42 -3.18
C PHE A 130 -3.78 -20.84 -4.40
N GLY A 131 -4.55 -19.91 -4.97
CA GLY A 131 -5.22 -20.12 -6.25
C GLY A 131 -6.33 -21.18 -6.26
N SER A 132 -6.90 -21.52 -5.10
CA SER A 132 -7.92 -22.57 -4.95
C SER A 132 -7.44 -23.98 -5.36
N ALA A 133 -6.13 -24.26 -5.25
CA ALA A 133 -5.61 -25.60 -5.47
C ALA A 133 -6.28 -26.62 -4.53
N LEU A 134 -6.61 -27.81 -5.08
CA LEU A 134 -7.34 -28.90 -4.40
C LEU A 134 -8.76 -28.57 -3.91
N ILE A 135 -9.29 -27.39 -4.22
CA ILE A 135 -10.69 -27.04 -3.92
C ILE A 135 -11.59 -27.58 -5.04
N THR A 136 -12.51 -28.47 -4.69
CA THR A 136 -13.50 -29.07 -5.61
C THR A 136 -14.90 -28.97 -5.03
N GLU A 137 -15.95 -29.31 -5.78
CA GLU A 137 -17.34 -29.34 -5.28
C GLU A 137 -17.50 -30.15 -3.97
N LYS A 138 -16.67 -31.19 -3.77
CA LYS A 138 -16.68 -32.04 -2.56
C LYS A 138 -16.18 -31.33 -1.30
N CYS A 139 -15.54 -30.17 -1.45
CA CYS A 139 -15.07 -29.35 -0.33
C CYS A 139 -16.22 -28.66 0.43
N LEU A 140 -17.42 -28.60 -0.14
CA LEU A 140 -18.62 -28.11 0.54
C LEU A 140 -19.42 -29.28 1.10
N CYS A 141 -19.25 -29.55 2.38
CA CYS A 141 -19.87 -30.66 3.08
C CYS A 141 -21.18 -30.21 3.75
N GLN A 142 -22.29 -30.87 3.44
CA GLN A 142 -23.62 -30.60 4.01
C GLN A 142 -23.85 -31.32 5.34
N ASP A 143 -23.08 -32.38 5.61
CA ASP A 143 -23.19 -33.19 6.81
C ASP A 143 -21.85 -33.86 7.18
N ARG A 144 -21.91 -34.65 8.26
CA ARG A 144 -20.78 -35.34 8.85
C ARG A 144 -20.16 -36.40 7.93
N ASP A 145 -20.97 -37.10 7.15
CA ASP A 145 -20.48 -38.17 6.27
C ASP A 145 -19.75 -37.54 5.06
N GLU A 146 -20.27 -36.44 4.53
CA GLU A 146 -19.59 -35.66 3.50
C GLU A 146 -18.28 -35.06 4.02
N LEU A 147 -18.23 -34.58 5.27
CA LEU A 147 -16.99 -34.09 5.91
C LEU A 147 -15.93 -35.18 5.97
N LEU A 148 -16.28 -36.38 6.45
CA LEU A 148 -15.33 -37.51 6.52
C LEU A 148 -14.79 -37.89 5.15
N ASN A 149 -15.64 -37.97 4.14
CA ASN A 149 -15.25 -38.28 2.77
C ASN A 149 -14.34 -37.18 2.17
N CYS A 150 -14.64 -35.90 2.41
CA CYS A 150 -13.78 -34.81 1.96
C CYS A 150 -12.40 -34.85 2.62
N LEU A 151 -12.35 -35.11 3.93
CA LEU A 151 -11.10 -35.25 4.67
C LEU A 151 -10.27 -36.42 4.14
N GLU A 152 -10.88 -37.56 3.81
CA GLU A 152 -10.15 -38.69 3.20
C GLU A 152 -9.49 -38.30 1.87
N ILE A 153 -10.24 -37.64 0.99
CA ILE A 153 -9.75 -37.17 -0.31
C ILE A 153 -8.59 -36.18 -0.15
N LEU A 154 -8.73 -35.17 0.71
CA LEU A 154 -7.67 -34.19 0.94
C LEU A 154 -6.46 -34.83 1.63
N ASN A 155 -6.68 -35.76 2.56
CA ASN A 155 -5.59 -36.49 3.20
C ASN A 155 -4.77 -37.30 2.20
N GLU A 156 -5.41 -37.94 1.22
CA GLU A 156 -4.73 -38.64 0.13
C GLU A 156 -3.96 -37.66 -0.75
N ALA A 157 -4.60 -36.57 -1.16
CA ALA A 157 -4.00 -35.56 -2.03
C ALA A 157 -2.79 -34.85 -1.40
N LEU A 158 -2.78 -34.66 -0.08
CA LEU A 158 -1.69 -34.02 0.66
C LEU A 158 -0.58 -35.00 1.09
N GLN A 159 -0.73 -36.31 0.86
CA GLN A 159 0.33 -37.29 1.22
C GLN A 159 1.70 -37.00 0.59
N PRO A 160 1.80 -36.61 -0.70
CA PRO A 160 3.10 -36.32 -1.31
C PRO A 160 3.83 -35.20 -0.56
N THR A 161 3.14 -34.08 -0.29
CA THR A 161 3.62 -32.93 0.48
C THR A 161 4.12 -33.33 1.86
N ARG A 162 3.34 -34.14 2.58
CA ARG A 162 3.69 -34.61 3.94
C ARG A 162 4.94 -35.48 3.97
N LYS A 163 5.21 -36.23 2.88
CA LYS A 163 6.38 -37.11 2.76
C LYS A 163 7.65 -36.35 2.36
N SER A 164 7.55 -35.23 1.63
CA SER A 164 8.72 -34.43 1.25
C SER A 164 9.31 -33.63 2.42
N THR A 165 8.51 -33.28 3.43
CA THR A 165 8.95 -32.61 4.67
C THR A 165 9.64 -33.57 5.67
N ASP A 166 10.55 -34.43 5.19
CA ASP A 166 11.22 -35.55 5.91
C ASP A 166 12.05 -35.15 7.16
N GLY A 167 11.98 -33.90 7.62
CA GLY A 167 12.53 -33.42 8.90
C GLY A 167 11.50 -33.15 10.01
N ALA A 168 10.21 -33.11 9.69
CA ALA A 168 9.13 -32.78 10.63
C ALA A 168 8.08 -33.91 10.71
N ALA A 169 8.53 -35.16 10.83
CA ALA A 169 7.70 -36.25 11.33
C ALA A 169 7.39 -36.09 12.84
N GLU A 170 7.15 -34.86 13.32
CA GLU A 170 6.20 -34.68 14.41
C GLU A 170 4.86 -35.03 13.80
N SER A 171 4.23 -36.10 14.30
CA SER A 171 2.89 -36.49 13.88
C SER A 171 2.02 -35.25 13.78
N LEU A 172 1.37 -35.00 12.63
CA LEU A 172 0.28 -34.03 12.53
C LEU A 172 -0.70 -34.35 13.65
N SER A 173 -0.57 -33.65 14.76
CA SER A 173 -1.32 -33.93 15.99
C SER A 173 -2.53 -33.02 15.91
N PRO A 174 -3.71 -33.52 15.53
CA PRO A 174 -4.85 -32.67 15.24
C PRO A 174 -5.15 -31.77 16.45
N SER A 175 -4.91 -30.47 16.28
CA SER A 175 -5.16 -29.47 17.33
C SER A 175 -6.63 -29.06 17.39
N THR A 176 -7.38 -29.33 16.33
CA THR A 176 -8.77 -28.94 16.16
C THR A 176 -9.67 -30.17 16.06
N VAL A 177 -10.84 -30.13 16.71
CA VAL A 177 -11.88 -31.16 16.61
C VAL A 177 -13.17 -30.52 16.12
N VAL A 178 -13.73 -31.03 15.03
CA VAL A 178 -15.00 -30.58 14.45
C VAL A 178 -15.97 -31.76 14.40
N ASP A 179 -17.15 -31.62 15.01
CA ASP A 179 -18.15 -32.70 15.10
C ASP A 179 -17.58 -34.05 15.61
N GLY A 180 -16.70 -33.97 16.61
CA GLY A 180 -16.00 -35.12 17.19
C GLY A 180 -14.92 -35.74 16.30
N ILE A 181 -14.61 -35.13 15.15
CA ILE A 181 -13.59 -35.58 14.19
C ILE A 181 -12.31 -34.75 14.40
N PRO A 182 -11.16 -35.37 14.69
CA PRO A 182 -9.88 -34.68 14.71
C PRO A 182 -9.50 -34.21 13.31
N ILE A 183 -9.19 -32.92 13.15
CA ILE A 183 -8.82 -32.30 11.89
C ILE A 183 -7.29 -32.17 11.81
N PRO A 184 -6.63 -32.69 10.76
CA PRO A 184 -5.20 -32.50 10.53
C PRO A 184 -4.81 -31.01 10.48
N ASP A 185 -3.65 -30.65 11.03
CA ASP A 185 -3.18 -29.25 11.13
C ASP A 185 -2.76 -28.62 9.78
N ASP A 186 -2.86 -29.36 8.68
CA ASP A 186 -2.67 -28.87 7.32
C ASP A 186 -4.00 -28.78 6.54
N ILE A 187 -5.14 -28.95 7.22
CA ILE A 187 -6.49 -28.80 6.67
C ILE A 187 -7.29 -27.79 7.51
N VAL A 188 -7.97 -26.88 6.83
CA VAL A 188 -8.95 -25.97 7.41
C VAL A 188 -10.35 -26.54 7.20
N VAL A 189 -11.14 -26.57 8.29
CA VAL A 189 -12.60 -26.77 8.24
C VAL A 189 -13.24 -25.51 8.80
N GLN A 190 -14.17 -24.92 8.05
CA GLN A 190 -14.84 -23.68 8.43
C GLN A 190 -16.31 -23.70 8.03
N GLU A 191 -17.16 -22.90 8.65
CA GLU A 191 -18.55 -22.69 8.21
C GLU A 191 -18.58 -22.09 6.81
N PHE A 192 -19.42 -22.64 5.94
CA PHE A 192 -19.68 -22.06 4.65
C PHE A 192 -20.62 -20.88 4.80
N ILE A 193 -20.06 -19.68 4.62
CA ILE A 193 -20.84 -18.46 4.60
C ILE A 193 -21.60 -18.42 3.26
N GLN A 194 -22.93 -18.32 3.30
CA GLN A 194 -23.74 -18.18 2.09
C GLN A 194 -23.85 -16.69 1.76
N GLY A 195 -23.26 -16.27 0.64
CA GLY A 195 -23.27 -14.87 0.24
C GLY A 195 -22.51 -14.59 -1.04
N TRP A 196 -22.27 -13.30 -1.27
CA TRP A 196 -21.47 -12.79 -2.38
C TRP A 196 -20.00 -12.69 -1.97
N ASP A 197 -19.09 -13.03 -2.88
CA ASP A 197 -17.66 -12.81 -2.67
C ASP A 197 -17.26 -11.38 -3.02
N TYR A 198 -16.47 -10.81 -2.12
CA TYR A 198 -15.83 -9.53 -2.23
C TYR A 198 -14.33 -9.69 -1.99
N ILE A 199 -13.55 -8.82 -2.61
CA ILE A 199 -12.12 -8.67 -2.39
C ILE A 199 -11.86 -7.27 -1.86
N VAL A 200 -10.87 -7.12 -1.01
CA VAL A 200 -10.29 -5.81 -0.67
C VAL A 200 -8.77 -5.93 -0.71
N GLU A 201 -8.15 -5.18 -1.61
CA GLU A 201 -6.70 -4.98 -1.59
C GLU A 201 -6.31 -4.04 -0.44
N VAL A 202 -5.30 -4.43 0.33
CA VAL A 202 -4.69 -3.63 1.40
C VAL A 202 -3.26 -3.33 1.01
N ILE A 203 -2.91 -2.05 0.94
CA ILE A 203 -1.56 -1.58 0.62
C ILE A 203 -0.93 -0.99 1.87
N GLU A 204 0.33 -1.32 2.13
CA GLU A 204 1.12 -0.71 3.17
C GLU A 204 1.76 0.59 2.66
N MET A 205 1.46 1.71 3.34
CA MET A 205 2.11 3.00 3.13
C MET A 205 2.99 3.32 4.35
N GLY A 206 4.31 3.23 4.18
CA GLY A 206 5.25 3.22 5.30
C GLY A 206 5.12 1.92 6.09
N ASP A 207 4.49 1.97 7.26
CA ASP A 207 4.09 0.81 8.06
C ASP A 207 2.59 0.79 8.38
N TYR A 208 1.81 1.61 7.67
CA TYR A 208 0.38 1.76 7.89
C TYR A 208 -0.43 1.07 6.78
N PRO A 209 -1.33 0.11 7.12
CA PRO A 209 -2.18 -0.55 6.14
C PRO A 209 -3.34 0.35 5.70
N VAL A 210 -3.53 0.45 4.39
CA VAL A 210 -4.59 1.22 3.73
C VAL A 210 -5.39 0.28 2.84
N ALA A 211 -6.66 0.07 3.19
CA ALA A 211 -7.59 -0.66 2.34
C ALA A 211 -8.03 0.19 1.14
N LEU A 212 -8.07 -0.41 -0.04
CA LEU A 212 -8.62 0.18 -1.25
C LEU A 212 -10.14 0.01 -1.32
N SER A 213 -10.75 0.45 -2.41
CA SER A 213 -12.18 0.24 -2.61
C SER A 213 -12.47 -1.26 -2.70
N PRO A 214 -13.48 -1.79 -1.99
CA PRO A 214 -13.87 -3.17 -2.10
C PRO A 214 -14.30 -3.51 -3.53
N GLU A 215 -14.00 -4.72 -3.95
CA GLU A 215 -14.35 -5.28 -5.25
C GLU A 215 -15.37 -6.37 -5.06
N LYS A 216 -16.33 -6.45 -5.98
CA LYS A 216 -17.36 -7.49 -6.00
C LYS A 216 -17.15 -8.39 -7.20
N TYR A 217 -17.15 -9.69 -6.97
CA TYR A 217 -17.16 -10.66 -8.06
C TYR A 217 -18.46 -10.59 -8.88
N VAL A 218 -18.29 -10.66 -10.19
CA VAL A 218 -19.34 -10.80 -11.20
C VAL A 218 -19.16 -12.18 -11.82
N TYR A 219 -20.23 -12.97 -11.83
CA TYR A 219 -20.17 -14.38 -12.22
C TYR A 219 -20.95 -14.68 -13.50
N PRO A 220 -20.65 -15.83 -14.16
CA PRO A 220 -21.46 -16.37 -15.23
C PRO A 220 -22.90 -16.61 -14.76
N LYS A 221 -23.86 -16.55 -15.70
CA LYS A 221 -25.30 -16.67 -15.37
C LYS A 221 -25.70 -17.97 -14.65
N HIS A 222 -24.92 -19.03 -14.82
CA HIS A 222 -25.18 -20.33 -14.22
C HIS A 222 -24.65 -20.46 -12.79
N PHE A 223 -23.74 -19.56 -12.38
CA PHE A 223 -23.24 -19.50 -11.02
C PHE A 223 -24.28 -18.82 -10.12
N ARG A 224 -24.54 -19.43 -8.97
CA ARG A 224 -25.53 -18.98 -7.98
C ARG A 224 -24.80 -18.56 -6.71
N PRO A 225 -24.52 -17.26 -6.53
CA PRO A 225 -23.96 -16.74 -5.29
C PRO A 225 -24.75 -17.22 -4.08
N GLY A 226 -24.04 -17.65 -3.04
CA GLY A 226 -24.61 -18.23 -1.82
C GLY A 226 -24.94 -19.74 -1.88
N ARG A 227 -24.90 -20.37 -3.05
CA ARG A 227 -24.96 -21.84 -3.19
C ARG A 227 -23.68 -22.43 -3.76
N ASP A 228 -23.18 -21.77 -4.80
CA ASP A 228 -21.93 -22.14 -5.47
C ASP A 228 -20.77 -21.32 -4.86
N PHE A 229 -19.53 -21.71 -5.13
CA PHE A 229 -18.33 -21.04 -4.60
C PHE A 229 -17.19 -20.99 -5.61
N LEU A 230 -16.29 -20.03 -5.43
CA LEU A 230 -15.10 -19.86 -6.28
C LEU A 230 -14.13 -21.04 -6.12
N HIS A 231 -14.11 -21.92 -7.11
CA HIS A 231 -13.03 -22.87 -7.38
C HIS A 231 -12.20 -22.37 -8.57
N ALA A 232 -11.06 -23.03 -8.86
CA ALA A 232 -10.11 -22.59 -9.89
C ALA A 232 -10.77 -22.32 -11.26
N ASP A 233 -11.54 -23.28 -11.81
CA ASP A 233 -12.20 -23.09 -13.11
C ASP A 233 -13.15 -21.90 -13.15
N MET A 234 -13.84 -21.62 -12.04
CA MET A 234 -14.76 -20.48 -11.95
C MET A 234 -14.00 -19.16 -11.84
N ARG A 235 -12.92 -19.12 -11.06
CA ARG A 235 -12.06 -17.92 -10.92
C ARG A 235 -11.50 -17.49 -12.27
N PHE A 236 -11.09 -18.45 -13.10
CA PHE A 236 -10.49 -18.19 -14.41
C PHE A 236 -11.49 -18.30 -15.57
N HIS A 237 -12.79 -18.37 -15.29
CA HIS A 237 -13.81 -18.43 -16.32
C HIS A 237 -13.89 -17.08 -17.08
N PRO A 238 -14.01 -17.05 -18.43
CA PRO A 238 -14.01 -15.81 -19.21
C PRO A 238 -15.14 -14.81 -18.91
N GLU A 239 -16.26 -15.29 -18.35
CA GLU A 239 -17.38 -14.44 -17.89
C GLU A 239 -17.27 -14.03 -16.42
N THR A 240 -16.32 -14.59 -15.67
CA THR A 240 -16.04 -14.15 -14.30
C THR A 240 -15.20 -12.87 -14.38
N GLY A 241 -15.57 -11.88 -13.61
CA GLY A 241 -14.82 -10.63 -13.49
C GLY A 241 -15.02 -10.00 -12.13
N ILE A 242 -14.45 -8.81 -11.96
CA ILE A 242 -14.61 -8.01 -10.75
C ILE A 242 -15.05 -6.60 -11.13
N ARG A 243 -15.80 -5.97 -10.22
CA ARG A 243 -16.14 -4.55 -10.31
C ARG A 243 -15.88 -3.89 -8.97
N VAL A 244 -15.47 -2.62 -8.99
CA VAL A 244 -15.35 -1.83 -7.77
C VAL A 244 -16.75 -1.54 -7.19
N LEU A 245 -16.88 -1.66 -5.88
CA LEU A 245 -17.99 -1.14 -5.08
C LEU A 245 -17.64 0.30 -4.70
N THR A 246 -18.48 1.25 -5.09
CA THR A 246 -18.29 2.65 -4.71
C THR A 246 -18.92 2.94 -3.35
N GLU A 247 -18.37 3.90 -2.60
CA GLU A 247 -18.94 4.31 -1.30
C GLU A 247 -20.38 4.82 -1.47
N LYS A 248 -20.71 5.47 -2.60
CA LYS A 248 -22.06 5.97 -2.91
C LYS A 248 -23.10 4.84 -3.07
N GLU A 249 -22.70 3.68 -3.59
CA GLU A 249 -23.62 2.54 -3.77
C GLU A 249 -24.06 1.94 -2.43
N ASN A 250 -23.12 1.76 -1.49
CA ASN A 250 -23.42 1.24 -0.16
C ASN A 250 -22.36 1.68 0.85
N PRO A 251 -22.50 2.86 1.49
CA PRO A 251 -21.44 3.45 2.30
C PRO A 251 -21.14 2.64 3.56
N VAL A 252 -22.16 1.99 4.12
CA VAL A 252 -21.99 1.14 5.32
C VAL A 252 -21.18 -0.10 4.95
N LEU A 253 -21.60 -0.84 3.93
CA LEU A 253 -20.87 -2.04 3.50
C LEU A 253 -19.45 -1.69 3.05
N PHE A 254 -19.29 -0.61 2.28
CA PHE A 254 -17.98 -0.15 1.80
C PHE A 254 -16.99 0.02 2.96
N ARG A 255 -17.36 0.79 3.99
CA ARG A 255 -16.52 1.03 5.16
C ARG A 255 -16.30 -0.23 5.99
N THR A 256 -17.33 -1.04 6.20
CA THR A 256 -17.21 -2.31 6.91
C THR A 256 -16.21 -3.25 6.24
N LEU A 257 -16.23 -3.37 4.92
CA LEU A 257 -15.29 -4.22 4.18
C LEU A 257 -13.85 -3.70 4.28
N GLN A 258 -13.63 -2.39 4.17
CA GLN A 258 -12.31 -1.78 4.35
C GLN A 258 -11.75 -2.00 5.77
N GLU A 259 -12.58 -1.79 6.80
CA GLU A 259 -12.22 -2.00 8.19
C GLU A 259 -11.86 -3.47 8.45
N MET A 260 -12.68 -4.40 7.95
CA MET A 260 -12.43 -5.85 8.07
C MET A 260 -11.15 -6.27 7.35
N ALA A 261 -10.83 -5.66 6.20
CA ALA A 261 -9.60 -5.94 5.48
C ALA A 261 -8.36 -5.49 6.25
N VAL A 262 -8.38 -4.28 6.82
CA VAL A 262 -7.27 -3.79 7.68
C VAL A 262 -7.14 -4.64 8.95
N GLN A 263 -8.25 -5.09 9.53
CA GLN A 263 -8.25 -6.02 10.65
C GLN A 263 -7.64 -7.37 10.26
N ALA A 264 -8.00 -7.92 9.10
CA ALA A 264 -7.46 -9.17 8.58
C ALA A 264 -5.95 -9.09 8.35
N PHE A 265 -5.49 -8.00 7.72
CA PHE A 265 -4.07 -7.73 7.51
C PHE A 265 -3.27 -7.75 8.82
N LYS A 266 -3.81 -7.13 9.88
CA LYS A 266 -3.21 -7.12 11.21
C LYS A 266 -3.26 -8.50 11.88
N ALA A 267 -4.40 -9.18 11.84
CA ALA A 267 -4.58 -10.51 12.44
C ALA A 267 -3.69 -11.57 11.77
N ASN A 268 -3.42 -11.43 10.47
CA ASN A 268 -2.48 -12.28 9.73
C ASN A 268 -1.02 -11.80 9.80
N ASN A 269 -0.70 -10.78 10.61
CA ASN A 269 0.67 -10.29 10.82
C ASN A 269 1.41 -9.96 9.51
N MET A 270 0.71 -9.35 8.56
CA MET A 270 1.19 -9.03 7.20
C MET A 270 2.03 -7.75 7.12
N ARG A 271 2.44 -7.18 8.26
CA ARG A 271 3.32 -6.01 8.27
C ARG A 271 4.62 -6.32 7.50
N GLY A 272 5.01 -5.45 6.59
CA GLY A 272 6.18 -5.62 5.72
C GLY A 272 5.94 -6.48 4.47
N GLN A 273 4.69 -6.90 4.20
CA GLN A 273 4.34 -7.61 2.94
C GLN A 273 4.09 -6.66 1.77
N THR A 274 4.11 -5.34 2.01
CA THR A 274 3.81 -4.29 1.02
C THR A 274 2.35 -4.22 0.58
N TRP A 275 1.71 -5.34 0.23
CA TRP A 275 0.27 -5.42 -0.02
C TRP A 275 -0.29 -6.80 0.33
N ALA A 276 -1.61 -6.93 0.38
CA ALA A 276 -2.32 -8.19 0.54
C ALA A 276 -3.75 -8.10 0.00
N GLN A 277 -4.27 -9.23 -0.45
CA GLN A 277 -5.64 -9.39 -0.91
C GLN A 277 -6.47 -10.06 0.18
N ILE A 278 -7.59 -9.45 0.59
CA ILE A 278 -8.48 -10.01 1.61
C ILE A 278 -9.79 -10.47 0.97
N ASP A 279 -10.08 -11.76 1.09
CA ASP A 279 -11.33 -12.36 0.59
C ASP A 279 -12.40 -12.29 1.68
N ILE A 280 -13.53 -11.65 1.37
CA ILE A 280 -14.64 -11.44 2.29
C ILE A 280 -15.92 -11.97 1.66
N ARG A 281 -16.69 -12.75 2.42
CA ARG A 281 -18.03 -13.15 2.00
C ARG A 281 -19.11 -12.38 2.74
N VAL A 282 -20.08 -11.85 1.98
CA VAL A 282 -21.17 -11.00 2.47
C VAL A 282 -22.50 -11.72 2.29
N PRO A 283 -23.12 -12.20 3.39
CA PRO A 283 -24.47 -12.76 3.38
C PRO A 283 -25.55 -11.71 3.08
N GLU A 284 -26.74 -12.16 2.69
CA GLU A 284 -27.88 -11.26 2.45
C GLU A 284 -28.43 -10.60 3.74
N SER A 285 -28.34 -11.30 4.88
CA SER A 285 -29.03 -10.93 6.13
C SER A 285 -28.19 -11.01 7.39
N SER A 286 -26.88 -11.30 7.26
CA SER A 286 -25.96 -11.35 8.40
C SER A 286 -24.65 -10.62 8.09
N GLU A 287 -23.82 -10.47 9.12
CA GLU A 287 -22.56 -9.73 8.99
C GLU A 287 -21.59 -10.42 8.01
N PRO A 288 -20.73 -9.66 7.32
CA PRO A 288 -19.66 -10.24 6.51
C PRO A 288 -18.71 -11.10 7.35
N ALA A 289 -17.95 -11.97 6.69
CA ALA A 289 -16.84 -12.72 7.30
C ALA A 289 -15.64 -12.75 6.35
N VAL A 290 -14.45 -12.57 6.91
CA VAL A 290 -13.20 -12.77 6.18
C VAL A 290 -12.96 -14.26 6.02
N ILE A 291 -12.92 -14.73 4.78
CA ILE A 291 -12.79 -16.14 4.44
C ILE A 291 -11.37 -16.51 4.01
N ASP A 292 -10.54 -15.55 3.63
CA ASP A 292 -9.13 -15.76 3.34
C ASP A 292 -8.33 -14.44 3.41
N ALA A 293 -7.02 -14.55 3.60
CA ALA A 293 -6.10 -13.42 3.57
C ALA A 293 -4.82 -13.83 2.83
N ASN A 294 -4.67 -13.33 1.60
CA ASN A 294 -3.58 -13.70 0.72
C ASN A 294 -2.48 -12.61 0.73
N PRO A 295 -1.26 -12.90 1.18
CA PRO A 295 -0.15 -11.95 1.21
C PRO A 295 0.39 -11.59 -0.18
N MET A 296 -0.08 -12.24 -1.25
CA MET A 296 0.29 -11.92 -2.63
C MET A 296 -0.95 -11.94 -3.52
N GLY A 297 -1.71 -10.84 -3.49
CA GLY A 297 -2.76 -10.59 -4.48
C GLY A 297 -2.20 -10.63 -5.90
N ASN A 298 -3.05 -10.92 -6.88
CA ASN A 298 -2.68 -11.00 -8.31
C ASN A 298 -2.53 -9.60 -8.93
N LEU A 299 -1.69 -8.76 -8.32
CA LEU A 299 -1.42 -7.43 -8.82
C LEU A 299 -0.37 -7.47 -9.94
N PHE A 300 -0.50 -6.58 -10.92
CA PHE A 300 0.36 -6.47 -12.10
C PHE A 300 0.33 -7.68 -13.05
N CYS A 301 -0.67 -8.54 -12.94
CA CYS A 301 -0.80 -9.70 -13.82
C CYS A 301 -0.98 -9.28 -15.29
N THR A 302 -0.25 -9.94 -16.18
CA THR A 302 -0.32 -9.70 -17.63
C THR A 302 -1.37 -10.59 -18.32
N GLY A 303 -1.61 -10.34 -19.61
CA GLY A 303 -2.51 -11.13 -20.43
C GLY A 303 -3.99 -11.05 -20.04
N ASN A 304 -4.66 -12.21 -19.97
CA ASN A 304 -6.10 -12.30 -19.72
C ASN A 304 -6.49 -12.10 -18.25
N HIS A 305 -5.52 -11.99 -17.33
CA HIS A 305 -5.76 -11.81 -15.89
C HIS A 305 -5.56 -10.37 -15.41
N LYS A 306 -5.44 -9.41 -16.34
CA LYS A 306 -5.33 -7.97 -16.05
C LYS A 306 -6.48 -7.39 -15.23
N THR A 307 -7.60 -8.10 -15.12
CA THR A 307 -8.80 -7.56 -14.46
C THR A 307 -8.67 -7.45 -12.95
N GLU A 308 -7.64 -8.05 -12.32
CA GLU A 308 -7.48 -8.10 -10.86
C GLU A 308 -6.84 -6.83 -10.24
N ASP A 309 -6.43 -5.87 -11.08
CA ASP A 309 -5.84 -4.59 -10.65
C ASP A 309 -6.86 -3.43 -10.52
N ILE A 310 -8.16 -3.69 -10.73
CA ILE A 310 -9.14 -2.59 -10.94
C ILE A 310 -9.29 -1.69 -9.70
N ALA A 311 -9.16 -2.19 -8.48
CA ALA A 311 -9.11 -1.33 -7.29
C ALA A 311 -7.91 -0.38 -7.29
N VAL A 312 -6.73 -0.79 -7.77
CA VAL A 312 -5.57 0.09 -7.89
C VAL A 312 -5.83 1.15 -8.96
N GLU A 313 -6.33 0.74 -10.13
CA GLU A 313 -6.63 1.65 -11.23
C GLU A 313 -7.69 2.70 -10.85
N GLU A 314 -8.78 2.29 -10.21
CA GLU A 314 -9.93 3.15 -9.97
C GLU A 314 -9.90 3.89 -8.63
N SER A 315 -9.18 3.37 -7.63
CA SER A 315 -9.28 3.88 -6.25
C SER A 315 -7.94 4.24 -5.58
N PHE A 316 -6.80 3.85 -6.14
CA PHE A 316 -5.51 4.34 -5.66
C PHE A 316 -5.18 5.68 -6.34
N PRO A 317 -5.02 6.80 -5.60
CA PRO A 317 -4.73 8.07 -6.25
C PRO A 317 -3.36 8.03 -6.97
N GLY A 318 -3.37 8.30 -8.28
CA GLY A 318 -2.20 8.14 -9.15
C GLY A 318 -2.00 6.72 -9.71
N GLY A 319 -2.95 5.83 -9.46
CA GLY A 319 -3.02 4.47 -10.00
C GLY A 319 -1.78 3.64 -9.72
N HIS A 320 -1.49 2.72 -10.64
CA HIS A 320 -0.34 1.82 -10.56
C HIS A 320 1.01 2.52 -10.40
N ARG A 321 1.21 3.67 -11.07
CA ARG A 321 2.46 4.42 -10.96
C ARG A 321 2.72 4.86 -9.52
N ALA A 322 1.72 5.46 -8.88
CA ALA A 322 1.81 5.88 -7.49
C ALA A 322 1.91 4.66 -6.55
N PHE A 323 1.24 3.55 -6.88
CA PHE A 323 1.32 2.32 -6.09
C PHE A 323 2.74 1.73 -6.10
N ILE A 324 3.38 1.59 -7.27
CA ILE A 324 4.78 1.13 -7.38
C ILE A 324 5.70 2.01 -6.53
N ASN A 325 5.54 3.33 -6.61
CA ASN A 325 6.31 4.27 -5.79
C ASN A 325 6.03 4.11 -4.30
N SER A 326 4.77 3.83 -3.92
CA SER A 326 4.39 3.61 -2.53
C SER A 326 4.99 2.31 -1.98
N ALA A 327 4.95 1.23 -2.75
CA ALA A 327 5.60 -0.04 -2.41
C ALA A 327 7.10 0.14 -2.14
N ILE A 328 7.80 0.79 -3.06
CA ILE A 328 9.22 1.12 -2.90
C ILE A 328 9.45 1.98 -1.65
N SER A 329 8.65 3.04 -1.48
CA SER A 329 8.79 3.96 -0.36
C SER A 329 8.63 3.27 0.99
N SER A 330 7.60 2.43 1.13
CA SER A 330 7.35 1.65 2.35
C SER A 330 8.56 0.81 2.73
N GLN A 331 9.17 0.11 1.77
CA GLN A 331 10.38 -0.68 2.03
C GLN A 331 11.58 0.20 2.42
N LEU A 332 11.81 1.30 1.72
CA LEU A 332 12.92 2.21 2.03
C LEU A 332 12.77 2.87 3.42
N ILE A 333 11.54 3.18 3.83
CA ILE A 333 11.21 3.68 5.17
C ILE A 333 11.51 2.61 6.23
N GLN A 334 11.09 1.36 6.00
CA GLN A 334 11.34 0.25 6.92
C GLN A 334 12.82 -0.05 7.09
N LEU A 335 13.60 0.03 6.01
CA LEU A 335 15.07 -0.06 6.04
C LEU A 335 15.74 1.18 6.65
N GLY A 336 14.99 2.24 6.94
CA GLY A 336 15.50 3.48 7.52
C GLY A 336 16.44 4.25 6.58
N HIS A 337 16.35 4.04 5.26
CA HIS A 337 17.26 4.63 4.27
C HIS A 337 17.26 6.17 4.30
N ALA A 338 16.11 6.79 4.59
CA ALA A 338 15.97 8.24 4.64
C ALA A 338 16.43 8.87 5.97
N LYS A 339 16.52 8.08 7.06
CA LYS A 339 16.72 8.59 8.44
C LYS A 339 17.97 9.46 8.62
N PRO A 340 19.16 9.08 8.10
CA PRO A 340 20.35 9.91 8.26
C PRO A 340 20.17 11.30 7.63
N ARG A 341 19.64 11.35 6.39
CA ARG A 341 19.42 12.61 5.69
C ARG A 341 18.32 13.45 6.33
N GLN A 342 17.23 12.84 6.79
CA GLN A 342 16.17 13.54 7.52
C GLN A 342 16.70 14.18 8.80
N ALA A 343 17.56 13.49 9.55
CA ALA A 343 18.18 14.04 10.76
C ALA A 343 19.04 15.27 10.44
N GLU A 344 19.86 15.20 9.40
CA GLU A 344 20.70 16.33 8.96
C GLU A 344 19.86 17.52 8.49
N ILE A 345 18.76 17.29 7.76
CA ILE A 345 17.81 18.34 7.36
C ILE A 345 17.16 18.96 8.60
N ALA A 346 16.69 18.14 9.55
CA ALA A 346 16.07 18.59 10.79
C ALA A 346 17.03 19.48 11.61
N GLU A 347 18.29 19.09 11.71
CA GLU A 347 19.35 19.84 12.38
C GLU A 347 19.64 21.15 11.67
N ALA A 348 19.75 21.15 10.33
CA ALA A 348 19.99 22.34 9.54
C ALA A 348 18.88 23.39 9.74
N TYR A 349 17.61 22.99 9.65
CA TYR A 349 16.49 23.89 9.89
C TYR A 349 16.37 24.30 11.36
N THR A 350 16.74 23.43 12.32
CA THR A 350 16.79 23.81 13.74
C THR A 350 17.80 24.93 13.97
N ALA A 351 19.00 24.80 13.41
CA ALA A 351 20.06 25.80 13.51
C ALA A 351 19.69 27.12 12.80
N TYR A 352 18.91 27.04 11.72
CA TYR A 352 18.50 28.22 10.94
C TYR A 352 17.18 28.84 11.41
N SER A 353 16.41 28.16 12.27
CA SER A 353 15.04 28.55 12.69
C SER A 353 14.92 29.99 13.21
N HIS A 354 15.87 30.44 14.03
CA HIS A 354 15.85 31.81 14.59
C HIS A 354 16.18 32.88 13.55
N LYS A 355 16.90 32.54 12.47
CA LYS A 355 17.25 33.48 11.39
C LYS A 355 16.08 33.71 10.43
N TYR A 356 15.10 32.80 10.36
CA TYR A 356 13.89 32.97 9.54
C TYR A 356 13.06 34.21 9.90
N LYS A 357 13.16 34.72 11.14
CA LYS A 357 12.45 35.94 11.56
C LYS A 357 13.13 37.23 11.09
N ASP A 358 14.45 37.19 10.89
CA ASP A 358 15.30 38.38 10.73
C ASP A 358 16.09 38.41 9.41
N SER A 359 16.03 37.35 8.58
CA SER A 359 16.86 37.25 7.37
C SER A 359 16.34 38.15 6.24
N SER A 360 16.90 39.35 6.14
CA SER A 360 16.90 40.19 4.94
C SER A 360 17.64 39.55 3.75
N ASP A 361 18.33 38.44 4.00
CA ASP A 361 19.31 37.85 3.09
C ASP A 361 18.68 36.94 2.02
N CYS A 362 17.41 36.57 2.18
CA CYS A 362 16.67 35.78 1.19
C CYS A 362 15.59 36.62 0.54
N ARG A 363 15.60 36.68 -0.80
CA ARG A 363 14.46 37.24 -1.54
C ARG A 363 13.35 36.20 -1.53
N HIS A 364 12.43 36.33 -0.59
CA HIS A 364 11.24 35.50 -0.49
C HIS A 364 10.06 36.15 -1.23
N ALA A 365 9.57 35.50 -2.27
CA ALA A 365 8.27 35.75 -2.87
C ALA A 365 7.28 34.64 -2.50
N MET A 366 7.40 34.12 -1.28
CA MET A 366 6.53 33.05 -0.76
C MET A 366 5.14 33.55 -0.36
N ASP A 367 5.02 34.83 0.06
CA ASP A 367 3.76 35.43 0.50
C ASP A 367 2.62 35.33 -0.52
N PRO A 368 2.84 35.62 -1.82
CA PRO A 368 1.83 35.42 -2.86
C PRO A 368 1.21 34.01 -2.88
N PHE A 369 1.98 32.96 -2.60
CA PHE A 369 1.45 31.59 -2.59
C PHE A 369 0.50 31.34 -1.42
N TYR A 370 0.88 31.80 -0.22
CA TYR A 370 0.01 31.71 0.96
C TYR A 370 -1.25 32.56 0.79
N GLU A 371 -1.09 33.81 0.34
CA GLU A 371 -2.21 34.73 0.11
C GLU A 371 -3.16 34.20 -0.95
N GLU A 372 -2.63 33.63 -2.03
CA GLU A 372 -3.42 32.99 -3.07
C GLU A 372 -4.28 31.86 -2.50
N VAL A 373 -3.70 30.91 -1.77
CA VAL A 373 -4.46 29.79 -1.18
C VAL A 373 -5.50 30.30 -0.19
N ILE A 374 -5.12 31.18 0.74
CA ILE A 374 -6.04 31.72 1.77
C ILE A 374 -7.13 32.59 1.12
N SER A 375 -6.88 33.17 -0.06
CA SER A 375 -7.86 34.01 -0.76
C SER A 375 -8.80 33.28 -1.70
N SER A 376 -8.32 32.20 -2.32
CA SER A 376 -9.06 31.46 -3.33
C SER A 376 -9.82 30.27 -2.76
N LEU A 377 -9.33 29.66 -1.68
CA LEU A 377 -10.00 28.54 -1.02
C LEU A 377 -10.73 29.02 0.23
N ASP A 378 -12.01 28.65 0.32
CA ASP A 378 -12.66 28.56 1.61
C ASP A 378 -12.16 27.29 2.31
N LEU A 379 -11.58 27.46 3.50
CA LEU A 379 -11.00 26.37 4.29
C LEU A 379 -11.84 26.12 5.57
N PRO A 380 -13.08 25.60 5.48
CA PRO A 380 -13.88 25.26 6.64
C PRO A 380 -13.56 23.85 7.16
N GLY A 381 -13.52 23.69 8.49
CA GLY A 381 -13.24 22.41 9.13
C GLY A 381 -11.76 22.15 9.35
N ALA A 382 -11.35 20.88 9.31
CA ALA A 382 -9.99 20.46 9.67
C ALA A 382 -9.00 20.68 8.52
N VAL A 383 -7.92 21.43 8.79
CA VAL A 383 -6.81 21.66 7.87
C VAL A 383 -5.56 20.99 8.41
N LEU A 384 -4.83 20.26 7.56
CA LEU A 384 -3.52 19.69 7.85
C LEU A 384 -2.45 20.36 6.98
N GLU A 385 -1.43 20.94 7.59
CA GLU A 385 -0.28 21.50 6.89
C GLU A 385 0.93 20.56 6.92
N LEU A 386 1.42 20.16 5.75
CA LEU A 386 2.63 19.34 5.61
C LEU A 386 3.85 20.27 5.50
N GLY A 387 4.71 20.27 6.52
CA GLY A 387 5.84 21.19 6.62
C GLY A 387 5.45 22.55 7.18
N SER A 388 4.91 22.57 8.41
CA SER A 388 4.40 23.82 9.01
C SER A 388 5.47 24.88 9.26
N GLY A 389 6.75 24.51 9.29
CA GLY A 389 7.88 25.40 9.46
C GLY A 389 7.73 26.26 10.71
N THR A 390 7.86 27.57 10.57
CA THR A 390 7.67 28.52 11.69
C THR A 390 6.20 28.83 11.99
N GLY A 391 5.23 28.18 11.34
CA GLY A 391 3.80 28.42 11.50
C GLY A 391 3.28 29.64 10.73
N LYS A 392 3.90 29.96 9.59
CA LYS A 392 3.57 31.18 8.82
C LYS A 392 2.15 31.13 8.23
N PHE A 393 1.78 30.02 7.60
CA PHE A 393 0.44 29.82 7.06
C PHE A 393 -0.64 29.98 8.13
N GLY A 394 -0.48 29.28 9.27
CA GLY A 394 -1.43 29.37 10.39
C GLY A 394 -1.63 30.79 10.92
N ARG A 395 -0.55 31.59 11.02
CA ARG A 395 -0.65 33.02 11.40
C ARG A 395 -1.46 33.82 10.39
N LEU A 396 -1.17 33.68 9.10
CA LEU A 396 -1.86 34.40 8.03
C LEU A 396 -3.35 34.01 7.96
N LEU A 397 -3.64 32.71 8.08
CA LEU A 397 -5.00 32.19 8.09
C LEU A 397 -5.81 32.73 9.29
N LYS A 398 -5.22 32.70 10.49
CA LYS A 398 -5.85 33.23 11.72
C LYS A 398 -6.12 34.73 11.61
N HIS A 399 -5.16 35.51 11.11
CA HIS A 399 -5.32 36.96 10.92
C HIS A 399 -6.49 37.27 9.97
N ARG A 400 -6.64 36.50 8.88
CA ARG A 400 -7.74 36.68 7.93
C ARG A 400 -9.10 36.29 8.51
N LYS A 401 -9.21 35.13 9.19
CA LYS A 401 -10.50 34.62 9.70
C LYS A 401 -10.99 35.32 10.98
N GLN A 402 -10.14 36.02 11.73
CA GLN A 402 -10.54 36.89 12.86
C GLN A 402 -11.57 37.97 12.46
N SER A 403 -11.78 38.20 11.16
CA SER A 403 -12.73 39.19 10.64
C SER A 403 -14.13 38.66 10.30
N SER A 404 -14.41 37.34 10.27
CA SER A 404 -15.77 36.90 9.87
C SER A 404 -16.29 35.50 10.30
N GLU A 405 -15.49 34.50 10.70
CA GLU A 405 -16.03 33.14 10.94
C GLU A 405 -15.23 32.30 11.96
N THR A 406 -15.85 31.25 12.51
CA THR A 406 -15.15 30.22 13.31
C THR A 406 -14.12 29.49 12.46
N LEU A 407 -12.83 29.70 12.77
CA LEU A 407 -11.74 28.91 12.21
C LEU A 407 -11.94 27.44 12.63
N GLY A 408 -11.84 26.51 11.67
CA GLY A 408 -11.77 25.09 12.01
C GLY A 408 -10.43 24.71 12.66
N THR A 409 -10.19 23.42 12.88
CA THR A 409 -8.94 22.95 13.49
C THR A 409 -7.78 23.01 12.49
N LEU A 410 -6.60 23.40 12.95
CA LEU A 410 -5.39 23.43 12.13
C LEU A 410 -4.32 22.55 12.79
N ALA A 411 -3.96 21.46 12.14
CA ALA A 411 -2.86 20.59 12.53
C ALA A 411 -1.65 20.81 11.60
N GLY A 412 -0.44 20.52 12.07
CA GLY A 412 0.76 20.61 11.26
C GLY A 412 1.72 19.44 11.50
N ILE A 413 2.44 19.04 10.45
CA ILE A 413 3.58 18.12 10.53
C ILE A 413 4.85 18.93 10.31
N GLU A 414 5.85 18.73 11.17
CA GLU A 414 7.14 19.41 11.06
C GLU A 414 8.30 18.48 11.45
N LEU A 415 9.33 18.43 10.61
CA LEU A 415 10.50 17.60 10.82
C LEU A 415 11.44 18.19 11.88
N SER A 416 11.63 19.52 11.86
CA SER A 416 12.63 20.21 12.69
C SER A 416 12.11 20.57 14.10
N PRO A 417 12.81 20.12 15.17
CA PRO A 417 12.51 20.54 16.54
C PRO A 417 12.59 22.06 16.77
N GLY A 418 13.47 22.77 16.07
CA GLY A 418 13.55 24.24 16.19
C GLY A 418 12.36 24.94 15.54
N MET A 419 11.93 24.46 14.37
CA MET A 419 10.78 25.02 13.66
C MET A 419 9.47 24.78 14.42
N ILE A 420 9.25 23.56 14.92
CA ILE A 420 8.03 23.24 15.68
C ILE A 420 7.89 24.10 16.93
N GLN A 421 8.99 24.40 17.64
CA GLN A 421 8.97 25.31 18.80
C GLN A 421 8.53 26.72 18.42
N LEU A 422 9.00 27.25 17.28
CA LEU A 422 8.55 28.56 16.78
C LEU A 422 7.09 28.52 16.30
N CYS A 423 6.68 27.41 15.68
CA CYS A 423 5.30 27.18 15.25
C CYS A 423 4.34 27.18 16.45
N GLN A 424 4.68 26.49 17.54
CA GLN A 424 3.91 26.46 18.79
C GLN A 424 3.66 27.86 19.37
N GLN A 425 4.66 28.75 19.32
CA GLN A 425 4.55 30.13 19.82
C GLN A 425 3.47 30.95 19.08
N THR A 426 3.06 30.54 17.88
CA THR A 426 2.02 31.24 17.11
C THR A 426 0.63 31.06 17.70
N ASN A 427 0.39 29.99 18.48
CA ASN A 427 -0.93 29.57 18.94
C ASN A 427 -1.97 29.51 17.80
N ALA A 428 -1.54 29.18 16.58
CA ALA A 428 -2.40 29.04 15.42
C ALA A 428 -2.83 27.58 15.16
N TYR A 429 -2.05 26.61 15.66
CA TYR A 429 -2.25 25.18 15.44
C TYR A 429 -2.85 24.55 16.70
N SER A 430 -3.88 23.73 16.52
CA SER A 430 -4.46 22.90 17.59
C SER A 430 -3.60 21.69 17.92
N GLU A 431 -2.83 21.21 16.94
CA GLU A 431 -1.97 20.04 17.07
C GLU A 431 -0.73 20.17 16.18
N LEU A 432 0.41 19.69 16.66
CA LEU A 432 1.66 19.67 15.90
C LEU A 432 2.34 18.32 16.09
N HIS A 433 2.56 17.61 14.99
CA HIS A 433 3.26 16.34 14.95
C HIS A 433 4.72 16.58 14.56
N GLN A 434 5.66 16.09 15.38
CA GLN A 434 7.08 16.17 15.08
C GLN A 434 7.53 14.89 14.36
N GLY A 435 8.10 15.03 13.17
CA GLY A 435 8.66 13.91 12.41
C GLY A 435 8.62 14.12 10.90
N PRO A 436 9.20 13.17 10.13
CA PRO A 436 9.12 13.18 8.68
C PRO A 436 7.67 12.97 8.20
N VAL A 437 7.26 13.70 7.16
CA VAL A 437 5.88 13.66 6.63
C VAL A 437 5.51 12.25 6.20
N GLU A 438 6.45 11.51 5.61
CA GLU A 438 6.25 10.16 5.10
C GLU A 438 6.03 9.09 6.19
N GLU A 439 6.42 9.34 7.44
CA GLU A 439 6.14 8.43 8.57
C GLU A 439 4.91 8.89 9.37
N ILE A 440 4.65 10.20 9.42
CA ILE A 440 3.56 10.77 10.23
C ILE A 440 2.23 10.81 9.47
N LEU A 441 2.25 11.09 8.16
CA LEU A 441 1.03 11.23 7.36
C LEU A 441 0.22 9.92 7.22
N PRO A 442 0.83 8.74 7.02
CA PRO A 442 0.05 7.51 6.81
C PRO A 442 -0.99 7.21 7.91
N PRO A 443 -0.67 7.27 9.22
CA PRO A 443 -1.65 6.97 10.27
C PRO A 443 -2.60 8.13 10.62
N ILE A 444 -2.46 9.33 10.03
CA ILE A 444 -3.33 10.47 10.34
C ILE A 444 -4.77 10.23 9.86
N ASP A 445 -5.75 10.68 10.65
CA ASP A 445 -7.17 10.65 10.29
C ASP A 445 -7.50 11.60 9.13
N ALA A 446 -8.58 11.28 8.40
CA ALA A 446 -9.07 12.12 7.31
C ALA A 446 -9.43 13.53 7.77
N CYS A 447 -9.06 14.53 6.97
CA CYS A 447 -9.28 15.96 7.21
C CYS A 447 -10.02 16.62 6.03
N ASP A 448 -10.46 17.86 6.18
CA ASP A 448 -11.16 18.56 5.10
C ASP A 448 -10.17 19.06 4.04
N HIS A 449 -9.03 19.60 4.46
CA HIS A 449 -8.06 20.24 3.59
C HIS A 449 -6.62 19.85 3.93
N ILE A 450 -5.79 19.64 2.91
CA ILE A 450 -4.34 19.48 3.06
C ILE A 450 -3.65 20.62 2.33
N VAL A 451 -2.66 21.24 2.99
CA VAL A 451 -1.81 22.26 2.37
C VAL A 451 -0.33 21.95 2.57
N SER A 452 0.51 22.33 1.62
CA SER A 452 1.97 22.23 1.79
C SER A 452 2.71 23.30 0.99
N PHE A 453 3.65 23.97 1.63
CA PHE A 453 4.42 25.05 1.02
C PHE A 453 5.91 24.79 1.20
N PHE A 454 6.66 24.82 0.10
CA PHE A 454 8.13 24.82 0.08
C PHE A 454 8.81 23.74 0.94
N THR A 455 8.23 22.52 0.98
CA THR A 455 8.73 21.43 1.84
C THR A 455 8.91 20.12 1.08
N LEU A 456 8.00 19.78 0.17
CA LEU A 456 7.96 18.45 -0.43
C LEU A 456 9.18 18.11 -1.31
N PHE A 457 9.96 19.11 -1.73
CA PHE A 457 11.18 18.90 -2.51
C PHE A 457 12.28 18.13 -1.76
N HIS A 458 12.19 17.98 -0.44
CA HIS A 458 13.12 17.14 0.33
C HIS A 458 12.88 15.64 0.14
N LEU A 459 11.67 15.25 -0.29
CA LEU A 459 11.26 13.85 -0.46
C LEU A 459 11.87 13.26 -1.73
N SER A 460 12.24 11.97 -1.71
CA SER A 460 12.57 11.30 -2.99
C SER A 460 11.33 11.27 -3.90
N PRO A 461 11.49 11.10 -5.23
CA PRO A 461 10.34 10.99 -6.15
C PRO A 461 9.32 9.91 -5.75
N GLU A 462 9.79 8.80 -5.21
CA GLU A 462 8.97 7.70 -4.74
C GLU A 462 8.18 8.10 -3.49
N ILE A 463 8.86 8.68 -2.49
CA ILE A 463 8.23 9.12 -1.23
C ILE A 463 7.24 10.26 -1.49
N PHE A 464 7.57 11.19 -2.39
CA PHE A 464 6.67 12.25 -2.84
C PHE A 464 5.36 11.66 -3.39
N SER A 465 5.44 10.64 -4.24
CA SER A 465 4.25 9.99 -4.81
C SER A 465 3.40 9.31 -3.75
N MET A 466 4.02 8.63 -2.78
CA MET A 466 3.30 8.02 -1.65
C MET A 466 2.60 9.08 -0.78
N VAL A 467 3.30 10.17 -0.43
CA VAL A 467 2.75 11.29 0.35
C VAL A 467 1.59 11.97 -0.39
N MET A 468 1.70 12.14 -1.70
CA MET A 468 0.62 12.67 -2.53
C MET A 468 -0.57 11.72 -2.60
N ALA A 469 -0.35 10.44 -2.86
CA ALA A 469 -1.42 9.45 -2.89
C ALA A 469 -2.17 9.40 -1.56
N ARG A 470 -1.44 9.41 -0.44
CA ARG A 470 -2.03 9.46 0.89
C ARG A 470 -2.80 10.76 1.14
N SER A 471 -2.28 11.90 0.68
CA SER A 471 -2.97 13.19 0.79
C SER A 471 -4.34 13.16 0.09
N PHE A 472 -4.42 12.57 -1.10
CA PHE A 472 -5.70 12.39 -1.82
C PHE A 472 -6.69 11.45 -1.13
N GLN A 473 -6.20 10.47 -0.35
CA GLN A 473 -7.06 9.58 0.44
C GLN A 473 -7.57 10.25 1.73
N LEU A 474 -6.79 11.17 2.31
CA LEU A 474 -7.10 11.79 3.59
C LEU A 474 -7.93 13.07 3.47
N ALA A 475 -7.70 13.87 2.42
CA ALA A 475 -8.42 15.12 2.21
C ALA A 475 -9.84 14.86 1.69
N ARG A 476 -10.83 15.55 2.26
CA ARG A 476 -12.24 15.42 1.85
C ARG A 476 -12.75 16.53 0.94
N LYS A 477 -12.03 17.65 0.83
CA LYS A 477 -12.48 18.82 0.06
C LYS A 477 -11.41 19.38 -0.87
N SER A 478 -10.21 19.68 -0.35
CA SER A 478 -9.17 20.29 -1.19
C SER A 478 -7.75 19.92 -0.80
N ILE A 479 -6.84 20.00 -1.78
CA ILE A 479 -5.39 19.90 -1.59
C ILE A 479 -4.74 21.08 -2.29
N ALA A 480 -3.93 21.87 -1.58
CA ALA A 480 -3.20 22.99 -2.16
C ALA A 480 -1.70 22.90 -1.83
N ILE A 481 -0.87 22.63 -2.83
CA ILE A 481 0.56 22.41 -2.62
C ILE A 481 1.43 23.14 -3.62
N THR A 482 2.63 23.54 -3.19
CA THR A 482 3.67 24.07 -4.09
C THR A 482 4.70 23.00 -4.43
N ILE A 483 5.08 22.92 -5.70
CA ILE A 483 6.22 22.13 -6.16
C ILE A 483 7.33 23.08 -6.60
N ASP A 484 8.49 22.98 -5.94
CA ASP A 484 9.69 23.74 -6.26
C ASP A 484 10.47 23.11 -7.41
N GLU A 485 10.85 23.94 -8.39
CA GLU A 485 11.69 23.54 -9.52
C GLU A 485 13.16 23.54 -9.12
N ILE A 486 13.54 22.61 -8.23
CA ILE A 486 14.93 22.46 -7.78
C ILE A 486 15.84 22.11 -8.96
N THR A 487 16.81 22.96 -9.23
CA THR A 487 17.74 22.78 -10.35
C THR A 487 18.98 21.98 -9.95
N GLU A 488 19.62 21.32 -10.92
CA GLU A 488 20.92 20.67 -10.69
C GLU A 488 21.98 21.66 -10.20
N GLY A 489 21.94 22.90 -10.69
CA GLY A 489 22.83 23.97 -10.26
C GLY A 489 22.66 24.30 -8.77
N HIS A 490 21.42 24.36 -8.29
CA HIS A 490 21.12 24.53 -6.86
C HIS A 490 21.73 23.40 -6.03
N ASN A 491 21.46 22.15 -6.40
CA ASN A 491 21.95 20.98 -5.66
C ASN A 491 23.48 20.87 -5.66
N ARG A 492 24.13 21.17 -6.80
CA ARG A 492 25.61 21.20 -6.89
C ARG A 492 26.19 22.22 -5.92
N ARG A 493 25.54 23.38 -5.78
CA ARG A 493 26.01 24.43 -4.89
C ARG A 493 25.85 24.05 -3.41
N LEU A 494 24.76 23.39 -3.03
CA LEU A 494 24.60 22.83 -1.69
C LEU A 494 25.70 21.80 -1.37
N GLU A 495 26.05 20.98 -2.36
CA GLU A 495 27.13 20.01 -2.23
C GLU A 495 28.50 20.67 -2.04
N GLU A 496 28.81 21.73 -2.79
CA GLU A 496 30.03 22.54 -2.63
C GLU A 496 30.12 23.22 -1.25
N MET A 497 28.98 23.54 -0.63
CA MET A 497 28.93 24.15 0.70
C MET A 497 29.20 23.15 1.84
N GLY A 498 29.13 21.85 1.56
CA GLY A 498 29.37 20.79 2.54
C GLY A 498 28.29 20.71 3.63
N SER A 499 28.53 19.86 4.64
CA SER A 499 27.60 19.65 5.74
C SER A 499 27.43 20.92 6.61
N PRO A 500 26.21 21.27 7.05
CA PRO A 500 24.97 20.51 6.89
C PRO A 500 24.18 20.81 5.59
N PHE A 501 24.65 21.76 4.76
CA PHE A 501 23.93 22.22 3.56
C PHE A 501 23.82 21.15 2.48
N SER A 502 24.84 20.30 2.32
CA SER A 502 24.87 19.20 1.35
C SER A 502 23.71 18.21 1.51
N SER A 503 23.12 18.15 2.70
CA SER A 503 22.01 17.24 3.04
C SER A 503 20.64 17.82 2.67
N MET A 504 20.57 19.13 2.46
CA MET A 504 19.36 19.85 2.04
C MET A 504 19.12 19.81 0.52
N LYS A 505 19.86 18.98 -0.22
CA LYS A 505 19.60 18.76 -1.65
C LYS A 505 18.14 18.40 -1.85
N GLY A 506 17.53 18.95 -2.88
CA GLY A 506 16.13 18.75 -3.21
C GLY A 506 15.91 17.97 -4.49
N PHE A 507 14.67 17.63 -4.76
CA PHE A 507 14.23 17.04 -6.02
C PHE A 507 13.18 17.92 -6.68
N ASN A 508 13.19 17.92 -8.01
CA ASN A 508 12.13 18.56 -8.79
C ASN A 508 11.03 17.53 -9.07
N HIS A 509 9.88 17.72 -8.44
CA HIS A 509 8.74 16.81 -8.59
C HIS A 509 7.75 17.23 -9.69
N SER A 510 8.08 18.25 -10.50
CA SER A 510 7.12 18.79 -11.50
C SER A 510 6.68 17.73 -12.49
N THR A 511 7.61 16.93 -13.02
CA THR A 511 7.29 15.82 -13.93
C THR A 511 6.43 14.76 -13.26
N GLU A 512 6.74 14.40 -12.02
CA GLU A 512 6.01 13.37 -11.27
C GLU A 512 4.57 13.84 -10.97
N MET A 513 4.42 15.07 -10.48
CA MET A 513 3.13 15.69 -10.24
C MET A 513 2.26 15.67 -11.50
N GLN A 514 2.84 16.07 -12.63
CA GLN A 514 2.12 16.17 -13.90
C GLN A 514 1.68 14.82 -14.45
N LYS A 515 2.58 13.83 -14.46
CA LYS A 515 2.32 12.49 -15.01
C LYS A 515 1.39 11.67 -14.13
N THR A 516 1.45 11.85 -12.82
CA THR A 516 0.79 10.95 -11.85
C THR A 516 -0.50 11.53 -11.31
N PHE A 517 -0.60 12.84 -11.12
CA PHE A 517 -1.73 13.44 -10.39
C PHE A 517 -2.45 14.57 -11.15
N CYS A 518 -1.97 15.03 -12.30
CA CYS A 518 -2.64 16.10 -13.05
C CYS A 518 -3.37 15.63 -14.31
N HIS A 519 -2.92 14.56 -14.97
CA HIS A 519 -3.41 14.17 -16.30
C HIS A 519 -3.59 12.65 -16.45
N PRO A 520 -4.77 12.11 -16.06
CA PRO A 520 -5.86 12.79 -15.35
C PRO A 520 -5.57 12.98 -13.86
N PRO A 521 -6.31 13.87 -13.17
CA PRO A 521 -6.33 13.86 -11.71
C PRO A 521 -6.91 12.55 -11.14
N PRO A 522 -6.62 12.21 -9.88
CA PRO A 522 -7.26 11.07 -9.22
C PRO A 522 -8.78 11.10 -9.34
N ARG A 523 -9.41 9.93 -9.41
CA ARG A 523 -10.88 9.82 -9.50
C ARG A 523 -11.54 10.57 -8.34
N GLY A 524 -12.62 11.29 -8.63
CA GLY A 524 -13.30 12.15 -7.66
C GLY A 524 -12.63 13.50 -7.44
N TRP A 525 -11.51 13.80 -8.10
CA TRP A 525 -10.78 15.07 -7.95
C TRP A 525 -10.72 15.87 -9.24
N LYS A 526 -10.57 17.19 -9.09
CA LYS A 526 -10.31 18.15 -10.17
C LYS A 526 -9.10 18.99 -9.84
N LEU A 527 -8.16 19.13 -10.78
CA LEU A 527 -7.20 20.22 -10.75
C LEU A 527 -7.92 21.52 -11.13
N VAL A 528 -8.18 22.38 -10.16
CA VAL A 528 -8.92 23.64 -10.36
C VAL A 528 -8.01 24.83 -10.63
N LYS A 529 -6.75 24.75 -10.20
CA LYS A 529 -5.78 25.83 -10.39
C LYS A 529 -4.35 25.32 -10.48
N THR A 530 -3.60 25.94 -11.39
CA THR A 530 -2.15 25.84 -11.49
C THR A 530 -1.59 27.25 -11.63
N ASN A 531 -0.64 27.64 -10.78
CA ASN A 531 -0.01 28.96 -10.85
C ASN A 531 1.49 28.85 -10.58
N ALA A 532 2.31 29.12 -11.60
CA ALA A 532 3.76 29.16 -11.50
C ALA A 532 4.22 30.59 -11.23
N ALA A 533 5.07 30.77 -10.22
CA ALA A 533 5.67 32.06 -9.91
C ALA A 533 7.06 31.88 -9.30
N PHE A 534 7.84 32.97 -9.30
CA PHE A 534 9.08 33.02 -8.56
C PHE A 534 8.79 32.84 -7.07
N ALA A 535 9.54 31.96 -6.41
CA ALA A 535 9.32 31.66 -5.00
C ALA A 535 10.46 32.18 -4.13
N TRP A 536 11.70 31.83 -4.45
CA TRP A 536 12.84 32.23 -3.63
C TRP A 536 14.17 32.19 -4.37
N SER A 537 15.11 33.01 -3.89
CA SER A 537 16.52 32.96 -4.30
C SER A 537 17.40 33.14 -3.07
N PHE A 538 18.42 32.31 -2.93
CA PHE A 538 19.51 32.55 -1.98
C PHE A 538 20.67 33.22 -2.75
N PRO A 539 21.13 34.42 -2.35
CA PRO A 539 22.22 35.12 -3.03
C PRO A 539 23.49 34.26 -3.17
N GLU A 540 23.80 33.44 -2.17
CA GLU A 540 24.95 32.53 -2.13
C GLU A 540 24.84 31.37 -3.14
N MET A 541 23.61 31.07 -3.56
CA MET A 541 23.28 29.99 -4.48
C MET A 541 23.26 30.44 -5.95
N GLY A 542 23.05 31.74 -6.19
CA GLY A 542 23.05 32.33 -7.53
C GLY A 542 21.97 31.77 -8.47
N CYS A 543 20.97 31.07 -7.94
CA CYS A 543 19.87 30.49 -8.71
C CYS A 543 18.52 30.95 -8.15
N ASP A 544 17.62 31.27 -9.08
CA ASP A 544 16.22 31.57 -8.79
C ASP A 544 15.41 30.27 -8.85
N ILE A 545 14.64 30.00 -7.80
CA ILE A 545 13.73 28.86 -7.76
C ILE A 545 12.32 29.35 -8.07
N GLN A 546 11.74 28.75 -9.10
CA GLN A 546 10.32 28.86 -9.42
C GLN A 546 9.57 27.79 -8.64
N SER A 547 8.33 28.09 -8.25
CA SER A 547 7.43 27.08 -7.69
C SER A 547 6.09 27.16 -8.38
N THR A 548 5.46 26.00 -8.53
CA THR A 548 4.12 25.90 -9.09
C THR A 548 3.14 25.48 -8.01
N LEU A 549 2.13 26.31 -7.76
CA LEU A 549 0.97 25.97 -6.93
C LEU A 549 0.02 25.08 -7.72
N TYR A 550 -0.35 23.95 -7.13
CA TYR A 550 -1.41 23.07 -7.59
C TYR A 550 -2.55 23.07 -6.58
N VAL A 551 -3.77 23.29 -7.05
CA VAL A 551 -4.97 23.22 -6.22
C VAL A 551 -5.93 22.20 -6.79
N PHE A 552 -6.22 21.19 -5.98
CA PHE A 552 -7.21 20.17 -6.26
C PHE A 552 -8.45 20.36 -5.38
N GLU A 553 -9.62 20.15 -5.95
CA GLU A 553 -10.89 20.10 -5.22
C GLU A 553 -11.64 18.81 -5.57
N THR A 554 -12.36 18.26 -4.60
CA THR A 554 -13.25 17.13 -4.83
C THR A 554 -14.38 17.53 -5.77
N GLN A 555 -14.67 16.68 -6.76
CA GLN A 555 -15.86 16.83 -7.58
C GLN A 555 -17.05 16.16 -6.89
N PRO A 556 -18.25 16.75 -6.94
CA PRO A 556 -19.46 16.01 -6.61
C PRO A 556 -19.61 14.85 -7.60
N GLU A 557 -19.58 13.61 -7.10
CA GLU A 557 -19.84 12.39 -7.88
C GLU A 557 -21.32 12.18 -8.24
#